data_AF-A0A078AIB3-F1
#
_entry.id   AF-A0A078AIB3-F1
#
_cell.length_a   1.000
_cell.length_b   1.000
_cell.length_c   1.000
_cell.angle_alpha   90.00
_cell.angle_beta   90.00
_cell.angle_gamma   90.00
#
_symmetry.space_group_name_H-M   'P 1'
#
loop_
_entity.id
_entity.type
_entity.pdbx_description
1 polymer ?
#
loop_
_entity_poly.entity_id
_entity_poly.type
_entity_poly.pdbx_seq_one_letter_code
_entity_poly.pdbx_strand_id
1 'polypeptide(L)'
;MDDGSHLLPFKKGPFHMAQKANLDLVPVTHSGIKRLTGGLLARPGTIVMRIGPRITRHQCKDWTIDQTADFAYKQMKGMMTPVSDDVIYNTTKTRKSWLFFLAYQVVIYLAAKWVCCLFCCGHSHAHQG
;
A
#
# COMPACT_ATOMS: atom_id res chain seq x y z
N MET A 1 6.08 -13.36 -11.99
CA MET A 1 4.88 -13.78 -11.22
C MET A 1 3.66 -13.08 -11.80
N ASP A 2 2.57 -13.82 -12.02
CA ASP A 2 1.31 -13.26 -12.53
C ASP A 2 0.54 -12.60 -11.40
N ASP A 3 0.54 -11.26 -11.34
CA ASP A 3 -0.17 -10.48 -10.32
C ASP A 3 -1.70 -10.73 -10.39
N GLY A 4 -2.23 -11.16 -11.55
CA GLY A 4 -3.64 -11.52 -11.73
C GLY A 4 -4.07 -12.78 -10.95
N SER A 5 -3.12 -13.65 -10.59
CA SER A 5 -3.38 -14.83 -9.75
C SER A 5 -3.75 -14.50 -8.31
N HIS A 6 -3.49 -13.27 -7.86
CA HIS A 6 -3.82 -12.80 -6.52
C HIS A 6 -5.15 -12.02 -6.44
N LEU A 7 -5.85 -11.85 -7.57
CA LEU A 7 -7.15 -11.19 -7.57
C LEU A 7 -8.21 -12.10 -6.94
N LEU A 8 -8.59 -11.78 -5.71
CA LEU A 8 -9.64 -12.47 -4.98
C LEU A 8 -11.03 -12.13 -5.54
N PRO A 9 -12.03 -13.00 -5.36
CA PRO A 9 -13.42 -12.70 -5.69
C PRO A 9 -13.90 -11.42 -5.00
N PHE A 10 -14.66 -10.60 -5.72
CA PHE A 10 -15.18 -9.36 -5.15
C PHE A 10 -16.34 -9.62 -4.20
N LYS A 11 -16.43 -8.79 -3.16
CA LYS A 11 -17.66 -8.68 -2.36
C LYS A 11 -18.75 -7.98 -3.17
N LYS A 12 -20.01 -8.37 -2.99
CA LYS A 12 -21.16 -7.83 -3.72
C LYS A 12 -21.55 -6.39 -3.32
N GLY A 13 -21.21 -5.97 -2.10
CA GLY A 13 -21.63 -4.68 -1.51
C GLY A 13 -21.37 -3.45 -2.39
N PRO A 14 -20.13 -3.23 -2.88
CA PRO A 14 -19.81 -2.12 -3.77
C PRO A 14 -20.70 -2.06 -5.04
N PHE A 15 -21.02 -3.20 -5.63
CA PHE A 15 -21.88 -3.28 -6.81
C PHE A 15 -23.34 -2.94 -6.48
N HIS A 16 -23.84 -3.37 -5.32
CA HIS A 16 -25.16 -2.94 -4.84
C HIS A 16 -25.24 -1.43 -4.63
N MET A 17 -24.19 -0.81 -4.08
CA MET A 17 -24.15 0.64 -3.91
C MET A 17 -24.17 1.37 -5.24
N ALA A 18 -23.35 0.93 -6.20
CA ALA A 18 -23.30 1.54 -7.53
C ALA A 18 -24.64 1.41 -8.29
N GLN A 19 -25.29 0.25 -8.22
CA GLN A 19 -26.59 0.03 -8.86
C GLN A 19 -27.68 0.89 -8.22
N LYS A 20 -27.75 0.96 -6.88
CA LYS A 20 -28.72 1.80 -6.16
C LYS A 20 -28.51 3.29 -6.40
N ALA A 21 -27.25 3.72 -6.51
CA ALA A 21 -26.90 5.11 -6.74
C ALA A 21 -26.93 5.51 -8.23
N ASN A 22 -27.23 4.58 -9.15
CA ASN A 22 -27.21 4.81 -10.60
C ASN A 22 -25.88 5.40 -11.11
N LEU A 23 -24.77 4.85 -10.60
CA LEU A 23 -23.41 5.28 -10.90
C LEU A 23 -22.72 4.34 -11.88
N ASP A 24 -21.80 4.90 -12.64
CA ASP A 24 -20.85 4.12 -13.42
C ASP A 24 -19.81 3.47 -12.50
N LEU A 25 -19.28 2.32 -12.91
CA LEU A 25 -18.14 1.68 -12.26
C LEU A 25 -16.91 1.83 -13.15
N VAL A 26 -15.77 2.17 -12.54
CA VAL A 26 -14.48 2.25 -13.23
C VAL A 26 -13.53 1.22 -12.61
N PRO A 27 -13.18 0.14 -13.33
CA PRO A 27 -12.26 -0.86 -12.82
C PRO A 27 -10.83 -0.31 -12.79
N VAL A 28 -10.16 -0.41 -11.65
CA VAL A 28 -8.77 0.05 -11.47
C VAL A 28 -7.92 -1.07 -10.90
N THR A 29 -6.80 -1.37 -11.55
CA THR A 29 -5.86 -2.40 -11.10
C THR A 29 -4.53 -1.79 -10.69
N HIS A 30 -3.88 -2.47 -9.74
CA HIS A 30 -2.55 -2.10 -9.25
C HIS A 30 -1.64 -3.32 -9.32
N SER A 31 -0.44 -3.15 -9.86
CA SER A 31 0.60 -4.17 -9.96
C SER A 31 1.85 -3.74 -9.19
N GLY A 32 2.54 -4.72 -8.60
CA GLY A 32 3.77 -4.50 -7.83
C GLY A 32 3.60 -4.23 -6.32
N ILE A 33 2.40 -3.89 -5.83
CA ILE A 33 2.17 -3.59 -4.38
C ILE A 33 2.70 -4.73 -3.49
N LYS A 34 2.29 -5.98 -3.77
CA LYS A 34 2.69 -7.14 -2.95
C LYS A 34 4.21 -7.36 -2.92
N ARG A 35 4.92 -7.03 -4.00
CA ARG A 35 6.40 -7.17 -4.05
C ARG A 35 7.07 -6.09 -3.20
N LEU A 36 6.49 -4.89 -3.18
CA LEU A 36 6.97 -3.78 -2.37
C LEU A 36 6.63 -3.94 -0.89
N THR A 37 5.51 -4.57 -0.53
CA THR A 37 5.04 -4.70 0.86
C THR A 37 5.14 -6.10 1.44
N GLY A 38 5.64 -7.10 0.69
CA GLY A 38 5.59 -8.51 1.09
C GLY A 38 6.65 -8.94 2.11
N GLY A 39 7.65 -8.10 2.41
CA GLY A 39 8.66 -8.38 3.42
C GLY A 39 8.35 -7.73 4.77
N LEU A 40 9.18 -8.00 5.78
CA LEU A 40 9.12 -7.37 7.11
C LEU A 40 9.09 -5.83 7.04
N LEU A 41 9.73 -5.27 6.00
CA LEU A 41 9.79 -3.85 5.74
C LEU A 41 9.50 -3.58 4.27
N ALA A 42 8.69 -2.57 4.03
CA ALA A 42 8.35 -2.11 2.69
C ALA A 42 9.62 -1.69 1.91
N ARG A 43 9.65 -2.03 0.63
CA ARG A 43 10.70 -1.66 -0.32
C ARG A 43 10.23 -0.49 -1.16
N PRO A 44 11.09 0.50 -1.42
CA PRO A 44 10.78 1.54 -2.39
C PRO A 44 10.70 0.93 -3.80
N GLY A 45 9.81 1.47 -4.62
CA GLY A 45 9.63 1.04 -5.99
C GLY A 45 8.41 1.69 -6.64
N THR A 46 8.11 1.27 -7.86
CA THR A 46 7.05 1.79 -8.71
C THR A 46 5.85 0.85 -8.68
N ILE A 47 4.67 1.42 -8.44
CA ILE A 47 3.38 0.73 -8.56
C ILE A 47 2.81 1.10 -9.92
N VAL A 48 2.45 0.09 -10.72
CA VAL A 48 1.78 0.32 -12.00
C VAL A 48 0.28 0.30 -11.76
N MET A 49 -0.37 1.42 -12.05
CA MET A 49 -1.82 1.55 -12.00
C MET A 49 -2.40 1.51 -13.41
N ARG A 50 -3.49 0.79 -13.62
CA ARG A 50 -4.22 0.76 -14.89
C ARG A 50 -5.69 1.04 -14.64
N ILE A 51 -6.27 1.86 -15.49
CA ILE A 51 -7.68 2.26 -15.44
C ILE A 51 -8.35 1.62 -16.65
N GLY A 52 -9.37 0.81 -16.39
CA GLY A 52 -10.12 0.11 -17.41
C GLY A 52 -11.27 0.92 -17.98
N PRO A 53 -11.88 0.42 -19.08
CA PRO A 53 -13.12 0.99 -19.60
C PRO A 53 -14.21 1.04 -18.53
N ARG A 54 -15.00 2.11 -18.55
CA ARG A 54 -16.16 2.26 -17.67
C ARG A 54 -17.19 1.17 -17.92
N ILE A 55 -17.77 0.64 -16.85
CA ILE A 55 -19.02 -0.10 -16.88
C ILE A 55 -20.11 0.93 -16.66
N THR A 56 -20.93 1.14 -17.68
CA THR A 56 -21.94 2.19 -17.68
C THR A 56 -23.06 1.88 -16.68
N ARG A 57 -23.69 2.92 -16.12
CA ARG A 57 -24.83 2.79 -15.22
C ARG A 57 -25.97 1.97 -15.82
N HIS A 58 -26.15 2.02 -17.15
CA HIS A 58 -27.15 1.22 -17.87
C HIS A 58 -26.82 -0.26 -17.76
N GLN A 59 -25.58 -0.66 -18.06
CA GLN A 59 -25.11 -2.03 -17.88
C GLN A 59 -25.25 -2.49 -16.41
N CYS A 60 -24.90 -1.63 -15.45
CA CYS A 60 -25.08 -1.93 -14.02
C CYS A 60 -26.56 -2.15 -13.62
N LYS A 61 -27.51 -1.52 -14.33
CA LYS A 61 -28.95 -1.66 -14.07
C LYS A 61 -29.52 -2.90 -14.76
N ASP A 62 -29.06 -3.18 -15.97
CA ASP A 62 -29.57 -4.27 -16.82
C ASP A 62 -29.02 -5.63 -16.40
N TRP A 63 -27.84 -5.66 -15.77
CA TRP A 63 -27.21 -6.88 -15.28
C TRP A 63 -27.56 -7.17 -13.82
N THR A 64 -27.48 -8.46 -13.47
CA THR A 64 -27.47 -8.84 -12.06
C THR A 64 -26.16 -8.40 -11.40
N ILE A 65 -26.17 -8.30 -10.07
CA ILE A 65 -24.98 -7.95 -9.29
C ILE A 65 -23.83 -8.93 -9.54
N ASP A 66 -24.14 -10.22 -9.67
CA ASP A 66 -23.14 -11.25 -9.92
C ASP A 66 -22.54 -11.14 -11.32
N GLN A 67 -23.36 -10.83 -12.33
CA GLN A 67 -22.88 -10.57 -13.69
C GLN A 67 -21.98 -9.33 -13.74
N THR A 68 -22.39 -8.25 -13.06
CA THR A 68 -21.60 -7.01 -13.01
C THR A 68 -20.26 -7.25 -12.32
N ALA A 69 -20.25 -8.01 -11.22
CA ALA A 69 -19.04 -8.35 -10.48
C ALA A 69 -18.10 -9.27 -11.28
N ASP A 70 -18.63 -10.29 -11.95
CA ASP A 70 -17.86 -11.20 -12.79
C ASP A 70 -17.28 -10.49 -14.02
N PHE A 71 -18.05 -9.59 -14.65
CA PHE A 71 -17.58 -8.77 -15.75
C PHE A 71 -16.42 -7.86 -15.32
N ALA A 72 -16.59 -7.13 -14.21
CA ALA A 72 -15.53 -6.30 -13.64
C ALA A 72 -14.28 -7.13 -13.30
N TYR A 73 -14.46 -8.34 -12.75
CA TYR A 73 -13.38 -9.24 -12.41
C TYR A 73 -12.59 -9.67 -13.64
N LYS A 74 -13.27 -10.15 -14.69
CA LYS A 74 -12.64 -10.55 -15.95
C LYS A 74 -11.89 -9.40 -16.61
N GLN A 75 -12.49 -8.22 -16.62
CA GLN A 75 -11.87 -7.01 -17.15
C GLN A 75 -10.61 -6.63 -16.37
N MET A 76 -10.68 -6.60 -15.04
CA MET A 76 -9.53 -6.32 -14.19
C MET A 76 -8.43 -7.36 -14.36
N LYS A 77 -8.78 -8.64 -14.37
CA LYS A 77 -7.81 -9.73 -14.57
C LYS A 77 -7.11 -9.62 -15.92
N GLY A 78 -7.83 -9.31 -16.99
CA GLY A 78 -7.26 -9.08 -18.32
C GLY A 78 -6.30 -7.89 -18.37
N MET A 79 -6.53 -6.87 -17.54
CA MET A 79 -5.64 -5.71 -17.44
C MET A 79 -4.41 -5.96 -16.57
N MET A 80 -4.38 -6.99 -15.73
CA MET A 80 -3.23 -7.30 -14.87
C MET A 80 -2.20 -8.12 -15.64
N THR A 81 -1.47 -7.48 -16.56
CA THR A 81 -0.32 -8.15 -17.20
C THR A 81 0.84 -8.23 -16.22
N PRO A 82 1.67 -9.29 -16.29
CA PRO A 82 2.87 -9.38 -15.46
C PRO A 82 3.78 -8.17 -15.72
N VAL A 83 4.11 -7.45 -14.64
CA VAL A 83 5.11 -6.38 -14.65
C VAL A 83 6.43 -6.98 -14.20
N SER A 84 7.50 -6.66 -14.91
CA SER A 84 8.85 -7.15 -14.64
C SER A 84 9.48 -6.43 -13.44
N ASP A 85 10.43 -7.09 -12.78
CA ASP A 85 11.04 -6.58 -11.55
C ASP A 85 11.91 -5.34 -11.80
N ASP A 86 12.51 -5.21 -12.99
CA ASP A 86 13.22 -4.00 -13.41
C ASP A 86 12.30 -2.78 -13.39
N VAL A 87 11.06 -2.87 -13.87
CA VAL A 87 10.11 -1.75 -13.83
C VAL A 87 9.69 -1.42 -12.39
N ILE A 88 9.43 -2.44 -11.56
CA ILE A 88 8.95 -2.26 -10.18
C ILE A 88 10.06 -1.69 -9.29
N TYR A 89 11.31 -2.11 -9.46
CA TYR A 89 12.43 -1.66 -8.63
C TYR A 89 13.26 -0.54 -9.26
N ASN A 90 12.90 -0.07 -10.46
CA ASN A 90 13.50 1.12 -11.06
C ASN A 90 13.03 2.38 -10.31
N THR A 91 13.73 2.68 -9.22
CA THR A 91 13.51 3.88 -8.43
C THR A 91 14.84 4.47 -7.98
N THR A 92 14.92 5.81 -8.04
CA THR A 92 16.05 6.57 -7.48
C THR A 92 15.98 6.67 -5.96
N LYS A 93 14.84 6.30 -5.36
CA LYS A 93 14.60 6.34 -3.92
C LYS A 93 15.24 5.13 -3.26
N THR A 94 16.31 5.34 -2.50
CA THR A 94 16.96 4.26 -1.75
C THR A 94 16.42 4.19 -0.32
N ARG A 95 16.39 2.97 0.22
CA ARG A 95 16.02 2.71 1.62
C ARG A 95 17.02 3.27 2.64
N LYS A 96 18.22 3.65 2.16
CA LYS A 96 19.32 4.16 2.96
C LYS A 96 18.92 5.42 3.72
N SER A 97 18.25 6.38 3.09
CA SER A 97 17.85 7.63 3.77
C SER A 97 16.94 7.40 4.97
N TRP A 98 16.03 6.42 4.91
CA TRP A 98 15.12 6.13 6.01
C TRP A 98 15.81 5.36 7.15
N LEU A 99 16.73 4.46 6.82
CA LEU A 99 17.58 3.77 7.80
C LEU A 99 18.51 4.75 8.51
N PHE A 100 19.12 5.70 7.80
CA PHE A 100 19.93 6.76 8.39
C PHE A 100 19.11 7.65 9.33
N PHE A 101 17.88 8.03 8.92
CA PHE A 101 16.99 8.79 9.77
C PHE A 101 16.66 8.05 11.08
N LEU A 102 16.27 6.78 11.01
CA LEU A 102 15.99 5.98 12.21
C LEU A 102 17.22 5.81 13.11
N ALA A 103 18.37 5.48 12.52
CA ALA A 103 19.61 5.33 13.27
C ALA A 103 19.98 6.64 13.99
N TYR A 104 19.85 7.78 13.32
CA TYR A 104 20.07 9.10 13.90
C TYR A 104 19.12 9.38 15.07
N GLN A 105 17.82 9.09 14.93
CA GLN A 105 16.84 9.27 16.00
C GLN A 105 17.15 8.38 17.23
N VAL A 106 17.56 7.13 17.00
CA VAL A 106 17.98 6.22 18.08
C VAL A 106 19.22 6.76 18.81
N VAL A 107 20.21 7.26 18.06
CA VAL A 107 21.42 7.87 18.65
C VAL A 107 21.06 9.10 19.47
N ILE A 108 20.22 10.00 18.96
CA ILE A 108 19.73 11.17 19.72
C ILE A 108 19.04 10.73 21.01
N TYR A 109 18.13 9.76 20.93
CA TYR A 109 17.39 9.27 22.08
C TYR A 109 18.33 8.71 23.16
N LEU A 110 19.31 7.89 22.77
CA LEU A 110 20.28 7.32 23.69
C LEU A 110 21.19 8.40 24.30
N ALA A 111 21.63 9.38 23.50
CA ALA A 111 22.43 10.50 23.98
C ALA A 111 21.65 11.37 24.97
N ALA A 112 20.39 11.71 24.66
CA ALA A 112 19.51 12.46 25.55
C ALA A 112 19.28 11.71 26.87
N LYS A 113 19.02 10.40 26.80
CA LYS A 113 18.88 9.55 27.98
C LYS A 113 20.15 9.53 28.83
N TRP A 114 21.32 9.43 28.21
CA TRP A 114 22.62 9.43 28.92
C TRP A 114 22.91 10.77 29.59
N VAL A 115 22.63 11.89 28.91
CA VAL A 115 22.73 13.25 29.49
C VAL A 115 21.79 13.42 30.68
N CYS A 116 20.52 13.01 30.56
CA CYS A 116 19.59 13.03 31.69
C CYS A 116 20.09 12.21 32.89
N CYS A 117 20.66 11.02 32.66
CA CYS A 117 21.24 10.21 33.75
C CYS A 117 22.41 10.91 34.45
N LEU A 118 23.29 11.60 33.71
CA LEU A 118 24.40 12.35 34.30
C LEU A 118 23.92 13.50 35.20
N PHE A 119 22.89 14.24 34.77
CA PHE A 119 22.32 15.32 35.57
C PHE A 119 21.52 14.81 36.79
N CYS A 120 20.85 13.66 36.68
CA CYS A 120 20.12 13.08 37.81
C CYS A 120 21.07 12.42 38.84
N CYS A 121 22.16 11.78 38.43
CA CYS A 121 23.14 11.20 39.35
C CYS A 121 24.03 12.25 40.04
N GLY A 122 24.22 13.42 39.43
CA GLY A 122 24.97 14.53 40.04
C GLY A 122 24.27 15.21 41.23
N HIS A 123 22.95 15.05 41.38
CA HIS A 123 22.20 15.70 42.47
C HIS A 123 22.06 14.85 43.75
N SER A 124 22.33 13.54 43.71
CA SER A 124 22.24 12.68 44.90
C SER A 124 23.44 12.77 45.86
N HIS A 125 24.54 13.42 45.48
CA HIS A 125 25.73 13.57 46.34
C HIS A 125 25.84 14.91 47.08
N ALA A 126 24.88 15.84 46.91
CA ALA A 126 24.95 17.18 47.50
C ALA A 126 24.23 17.34 48.86
N HIS A 127 23.72 16.26 49.46
CA HIS A 127 22.88 16.31 50.67
C HIS A 127 23.44 15.53 51.89
N GLN A 128 24.76 15.34 51.97
CA GLN A 128 25.45 14.78 53.15
C GLN A 128 26.61 15.68 53.62
N GLY A 129 26.37 16.99 53.69
CA GLY A 129 27.26 17.96 54.35
C GLY A 129 26.51 18.70 55.44
#